data_AF-A0A5S5MBX3-F1
#
_entry.id   AF-A0A5S5MBX3-F1
#
_cell.length_a   1.000
_cell.length_b   1.000
_cell.length_c   1.000
_cell.angle_alpha   90.00
_cell.angle_beta   90.00
_cell.angle_gamma   90.00
#
_symmetry.space_group_name_H-M   'P 1'
#
loop_
_entity.id
_entity.type
_entity.pdbx_description
1 polymer ?
#
loop_
_entity_poly.entity_id
_entity_poly.type
_entity_poly.pdbx_seq_one_letter_code
_entity_poly.pdbx_strand_id
1 'polypeptide(L)'
;MREKAYDVELLKGEQIKAGRILLGWSQKTLAAKAYLSETAVTRLERKILEKKSTMKLLAHVLVEAGIIFINHEDGTTGVLIKPDADRAEEIEEEED
;
A
#
# COMPACT_ATOMS: atom_id res chain seq x y z
N MET A 1 -1.44 14.92 19.80
CA MET A 1 -2.26 14.40 18.69
C MET A 1 -1.29 14.07 17.57
N ARG A 2 -1.00 12.79 17.28
CA ARG A 2 -0.14 12.45 16.13
C ARG A 2 -0.89 12.89 14.88
N GLU A 3 -0.29 13.78 14.09
CA GLU A 3 -0.76 14.06 12.73
C GLU A 3 -0.86 12.72 12.01
N LYS A 4 -2.06 12.41 11.49
CA LYS A 4 -2.23 11.15 10.75
C LYS A 4 -1.48 11.31 9.44
N ALA A 5 -0.53 10.41 9.17
CA ALA A 5 0.21 10.39 7.91
C ALA A 5 -0.69 10.22 6.66
N TYR A 6 -1.96 9.85 6.85
CA TYR A 6 -2.97 9.70 5.80
C TYR A 6 -4.40 9.69 6.40
N ASP A 7 -5.39 10.04 5.57
CA ASP A 7 -6.80 9.84 5.89
C ASP A 7 -7.37 8.62 5.14
N VAL A 8 -7.77 7.59 5.90
CA VAL A 8 -8.32 6.35 5.35
C VAL A 8 -9.64 6.56 4.61
N GLU A 9 -10.37 7.63 4.93
CA GLU A 9 -11.65 7.95 4.26
C GLU A 9 -11.45 8.40 2.80
N LEU A 10 -10.24 8.89 2.47
CA LEU A 10 -9.91 9.37 1.14
C LEU A 10 -9.07 8.37 0.33
N LEU A 11 -8.66 7.26 0.94
CA LEU A 11 -7.83 6.26 0.28
C LEU A 11 -8.63 5.37 -0.68
N LYS A 12 -7.98 5.03 -1.79
CA LYS A 12 -8.52 4.12 -2.80
C LYS A 12 -7.68 2.84 -2.90
N GLY A 13 -8.30 1.73 -3.30
CA GLY A 13 -7.60 0.45 -3.49
C GLY A 13 -6.44 0.54 -4.48
N GLU A 14 -6.54 1.42 -5.48
CA GLU A 14 -5.46 1.68 -6.44
C GLU A 14 -4.23 2.32 -5.82
N GLN A 15 -4.37 3.17 -4.80
CA GLN A 15 -3.23 3.73 -4.10
C GLN A 15 -2.50 2.67 -3.29
N ILE A 16 -3.23 1.72 -2.69
CA ILE A 16 -2.62 0.56 -2.01
C ILE A 16 -1.82 -0.29 -3.00
N LYS A 17 -2.42 -0.57 -4.17
CA LYS A 17 -1.76 -1.31 -5.25
C LYS A 17 -0.49 -0.58 -5.74
N ALA A 18 -0.59 0.72 -6.00
CA ALA A 18 0.55 1.52 -6.44
C ALA A 18 1.67 1.54 -5.39
N GLY A 19 1.32 1.71 -4.11
CA GLY A 19 2.29 1.69 -3.00
C GLY A 19 3.10 0.41 -2.96
N ARG A 20 2.45 -0.77 -3.02
CA ARG A 20 3.22 -2.03 -3.01
C ARG A 20 4.07 -2.20 -4.26
N ILE A 21 3.61 -1.75 -5.43
CA ILE A 21 4.37 -1.83 -6.68
C ILE A 21 5.63 -0.96 -6.59
N LEU A 22 5.52 0.25 -6.04
CA LEU A 22 6.67 1.12 -5.81
C LEU A 22 7.71 0.50 -4.86
N LEU A 23 7.25 -0.30 -3.88
CA LEU A 23 8.12 -1.05 -2.97
C LEU A 23 8.64 -2.37 -3.56
N GLY A 24 8.24 -2.75 -4.79
CA GLY A 24 8.57 -4.08 -5.34
C GLY A 24 7.87 -5.25 -4.62
N TRP A 25 6.82 -4.99 -3.85
CA TRP A 25 6.14 -6.01 -3.06
C TRP A 25 5.02 -6.72 -3.84
N SER A 26 5.01 -8.05 -3.73
CA SER A 26 3.88 -8.88 -4.14
C SER A 26 2.65 -8.65 -3.24
N GLN A 27 1.47 -9.10 -3.68
CA GLN A 27 0.26 -9.11 -2.83
C GLN A 27 0.49 -9.96 -1.57
N LYS A 28 1.16 -11.11 -1.71
CA LYS A 28 1.56 -12.00 -0.62
C LYS A 28 2.48 -11.28 0.40
N THR A 29 3.48 -10.52 -0.07
CA THR A 29 4.39 -9.76 0.80
C THR A 29 3.62 -8.72 1.61
N LEU A 30 2.77 -7.93 0.94
CA LEU A 30 1.96 -6.92 1.62
C LEU A 30 0.99 -7.56 2.63
N ALA A 31 0.34 -8.67 2.26
CA ALA A 31 -0.58 -9.39 3.14
C ALA A 31 0.13 -9.92 4.40
N ALA A 32 1.31 -10.52 4.23
CA ALA A 32 2.12 -11.02 5.33
C ALA A 32 2.52 -9.91 6.30
N LYS A 33 3.06 -8.79 5.79
CA LYS A 33 3.44 -7.62 6.61
C LYS A 33 2.24 -6.99 7.33
N ALA A 34 1.02 -7.14 6.80
CA ALA A 34 -0.21 -6.63 7.40
C ALA A 34 -0.97 -7.64 8.27
N TYR A 35 -0.45 -8.87 8.45
CA TYR A 35 -1.15 -9.97 9.15
C TYR A 35 -2.55 -10.26 8.57
N LEU A 36 -2.66 -10.24 7.24
CA LEU A 36 -3.90 -10.49 6.50
C LEU A 36 -3.72 -11.68 5.54
N SER A 37 -4.84 -12.19 5.02
CA SER A 37 -4.80 -13.13 3.90
C SER A 37 -4.52 -12.40 2.59
N GLU A 38 -3.83 -13.06 1.67
CA GLU A 38 -3.58 -12.53 0.32
C GLU A 38 -4.91 -12.20 -0.40
N THR A 39 -5.94 -13.03 -0.23
CA THR A 39 -7.29 -12.80 -0.73
C THR A 39 -7.88 -11.46 -0.26
N ALA A 40 -7.58 -11.01 0.96
CA ALA A 40 -8.05 -9.71 1.45
C ALA A 40 -7.43 -8.56 0.63
N VAL A 41 -6.14 -8.65 0.29
CA VAL A 41 -5.45 -7.69 -0.58
C VAL A 41 -6.03 -7.74 -1.99
N THR A 42 -6.16 -8.94 -2.58
CA THR A 42 -6.73 -9.09 -3.93
C THR A 42 -8.13 -8.49 -4.03
N ARG A 43 -9.01 -8.73 -3.06
CA ARG A 43 -10.37 -8.19 -3.07
C ARG A 43 -10.40 -6.68 -2.90
N LEU A 44 -9.48 -6.12 -2.11
CA LEU A 44 -9.37 -4.67 -1.93
C LEU A 44 -8.86 -3.99 -3.20
N GLU A 45 -7.80 -4.51 -3.82
CA GLU A 45 -7.25 -3.95 -5.08
C GLU A 45 -8.25 -4.04 -6.25
N ARG A 46 -9.15 -5.04 -6.24
CA ARG A 46 -10.20 -5.20 -7.25
C ARG A 46 -11.49 -4.43 -6.91
N LYS A 47 -11.52 -3.63 -5.84
CA LYS A 47 -12.72 -2.92 -5.35
C LYS A 47 -13.92 -3.82 -5.03
N ILE A 48 -13.65 -5.09 -4.70
CA ILE A 48 -14.67 -6.07 -4.32
C ILE A 48 -14.97 -5.95 -2.81
N LEU A 49 -14.01 -5.43 -2.03
CA LEU A 49 -14.16 -5.25 -0.60
C LEU A 49 -13.46 -3.98 -0.12
N GLU A 50 -14.24 -2.98 0.30
CA GLU A 50 -13.74 -1.70 0.82
C GLU A 50 -13.91 -1.62 2.35
N LYS A 51 -13.44 -2.66 3.05
CA LYS A 51 -13.42 -2.61 4.52
C LYS A 51 -12.38 -1.61 4.98
N LYS A 52 -12.83 -0.52 5.61
CA LYS A 52 -11.96 0.53 6.18
C LYS A 52 -10.90 0.00 7.14
N SER A 53 -11.20 -1.04 7.91
CA SER A 53 -10.23 -1.69 8.80
C SER A 53 -9.09 -2.36 8.03
N THR A 54 -9.40 -3.08 6.95
CA THR A 54 -8.41 -3.68 6.05
C THR A 54 -7.58 -2.59 5.37
N MET A 55 -8.23 -1.56 4.83
CA MET A 55 -7.54 -0.43 4.19
C MET A 55 -6.58 0.28 5.14
N LYS A 56 -7.01 0.52 6.40
CA LYS A 56 -6.18 1.14 7.44
C LYS A 56 -4.92 0.33 7.72
N LEU A 57 -5.03 -0.99 7.85
CA LEU A 57 -3.89 -1.89 8.11
C LEU A 57 -2.89 -1.88 6.94
N LEU A 58 -3.38 -2.04 5.71
CA LEU A 58 -2.53 -2.03 4.52
C LEU A 58 -1.83 -0.68 4.33
N ALA A 59 -2.58 0.43 4.48
CA ALA A 59 -2.02 1.77 4.39
C ALA A 59 -0.97 2.03 5.47
N HIS A 60 -1.17 1.53 6.68
CA HIS A 60 -0.21 1.69 7.78
C HIS A 60 1.12 1.03 7.43
N VAL A 61 1.08 -0.23 7.00
CA VAL A 61 2.28 -0.99 6.62
C VAL A 61 3.03 -0.32 5.46
N LEU A 62 2.30 0.16 4.45
CA LEU A 62 2.92 0.86 3.33
C LEU A 62 3.61 2.15 3.78
N VAL A 63 2.99 2.91 4.69
CA VAL A 63 3.55 4.18 5.19
C VAL A 63 4.78 3.94 6.07
N GLU A 64 4.76 2.93 6.93
CA GLU A 64 5.94 2.52 7.71
C GLU A 64 7.09 2.09 6.80
N ALA A 65 6.80 1.50 5.64
CA ALA A 65 7.78 1.13 4.63
C ALA A 65 8.22 2.28 3.71
N GLY A 66 7.73 3.49 3.93
CA GLY A 66 8.18 4.69 3.20
C GLY A 66 7.26 5.16 2.09
N ILE A 67 6.02 4.68 2.01
CA ILE A 67 5.00 5.25 1.11
C ILE A 67 4.35 6.50 1.71
N ILE A 68 4.04 7.46 0.86
CA ILE A 68 3.28 8.67 1.19
C ILE A 68 2.05 8.71 0.28
N PHE A 69 0.86 8.81 0.87
CA PHE A 69 -0.39 8.96 0.12
C PHE A 69 -0.71 10.43 -0.10
N ILE A 70 -1.05 10.79 -1.33
CA ILE A 70 -1.45 12.14 -1.72
C ILE A 70 -2.93 12.12 -2.12
N ASN A 71 -3.72 13.00 -1.52
CA ASN A 71 -5.11 13.26 -1.89
C ASN A 71 -5.33 14.76 -1.95
N HIS A 72 -5.73 15.27 -3.11
CA HIS A 72 -6.07 16.68 -3.33
C HIS A 72 -7.59 16.89 -3.27
N GLU A 73 -8.00 18.13 -2.97
CA GLU A 73 -9.42 18.49 -2.89
C GLU A 73 -10.17 18.37 -4.22
N ASP A 74 -9.45 18.51 -5.35
CA ASP A 74 -9.99 18.31 -6.70
C ASP A 74 -10.22 16.83 -7.07
N GLY A 75 -9.93 15.91 -6.14
CA GLY A 75 -10.06 14.47 -6.32
C GLY A 75 -8.85 13.80 -6.96
N THR A 76 -7.81 14.56 -7.32
CA THR A 76 -6.53 14.02 -7.79
C THR A 76 -5.85 13.25 -6.66
N THR A 77 -5.42 12.02 -6.94
CA THR A 77 -4.74 11.17 -5.96
C THR A 77 -3.41 10.65 -6.48
N GLY A 78 -2.47 10.41 -5.57
CA GLY A 78 -1.12 9.96 -5.90
C GLY A 78 -0.49 9.12 -4.79
N VAL A 79 0.67 8.56 -5.12
CA VAL A 79 1.51 7.79 -4.20
C VAL A 79 2.96 8.18 -4.46
N LEU A 80 3.67 8.60 -3.42
CA LEU A 80 5.11 8.85 -3.46
C LEU A 80 5.84 7.80 -2.63
N ILE A 81 7.10 7.57 -2.96
CA ILE A 81 8.00 6.67 -2.21
C ILE A 81 9.19 7.48 -1.69
N LYS A 82 9.55 7.27 -0.43
CA LYS A 82 10.74 7.89 0.15
C LYS A 82 12.03 7.26 -0.40
N PRO A 83 13.15 8.01 -0.45
CA PRO A 83 14.43 7.46 -0.89
C PRO A 83 14.94 6.26 -0.07
N ASP A 84 14.58 6.20 1.21
CA ASP A 84 14.98 5.18 2.20
C ASP A 84 13.91 4.09 2.42
N ALA A 85 12.98 3.92 1.47
CA ALA A 85 11.88 2.97 1.59
C ALA A 85 12.36 1.49 1.60
N ASP A 86 11.60 0.64 2.31
CA ASP A 86 11.82 -0.81 2.44
C ASP A 86 11.41 -1.55 1.14
N ARG A 87 12.23 -1.39 0.10
CA ARG A 87 12.05 -2.10 -1.16
C ARG A 87 12.35 -3.58 -0.96
N ALA A 88 11.58 -4.45 -1.62
CA ALA A 88 12.07 -5.81 -1.84
C ALA A 88 13.42 -5.68 -2.56
N GLU A 89 14.46 -6.34 -2.02
CA GLU A 89 15.78 -6.38 -2.66
C GLU A 89 15.60 -6.73 -4.13
N GLU A 90 16.36 -6.06 -5.02
CA GLU A 90 16.34 -6.30 -6.45
C GLU A 90 16.46 -7.81 -6.67
N ILE A 91 15.40 -8.43 -7.17
CA ILE A 91 15.44 -9.83 -7.55
C ILE A 91 16.32 -9.88 -8.80
N GLU A 92 17.63 -10.09 -8.62
CA GLU A 92 18.45 -10.77 -9.62
C GLU A 92 17.91 -12.19 -9.75
N GLU A 93 16.86 -12.35 -10.54
CA GLU A 93 16.53 -13.64 -11.13
C GLU A 93 17.47 -13.78 -12.34
N GLU A 94 18.71 -14.24 -12.10
CA GLU A 94 19.42 -15.06 -13.07
C GLU A 94 18.55 -16.32 -13.28
N GLU A 95 17.82 -16.37 -14.39
CA GLU A 95 17.18 -17.60 -14.85
C GLU A 95 18.25 -18.57 -15.36
N ASP A 96 18.49 -19.65 -14.62
CA ASP A 96 19.19 -20.89 -15.07
C ASP A 96 18.31 -21.74 -16.01
#